data_AF-A0A507DHL6-F1
#
_entry.id   AF-A0A507DHL6-F1
#
_cell.length_a   1.000
_cell.length_b   1.000
_cell.length_c   1.000
_cell.angle_alpha   90.00
_cell.angle_beta   90.00
_cell.angle_gamma   90.00
#
_symmetry.space_group_name_H-M   'P 1'
#
loop_
_entity.id
_entity.type
_entity.pdbx_description
1 polymer ?
#
loop_
_entity_poly.entity_id
_entity_poly.type
_entity_poly.pdbx_seq_one_letter_code
_entity_poly.pdbx_strand_id
1 'polypeptide(L)'
;MKDEVWIPLKQLERFLMLVDKWQDYQDASLRLISAISNLRAQQTAATILYSNRSRIKQWRNSTSMSSISPSVTAPKTNILDEFPEMLPKLLAKYVSKLEFMYSDLQTRIMPEFASVVKSMKAVTRDVINKTPLVTNEKVHSTVGMLLPLEVASWVDGLTMMYERELRVRETLIPLLVSNDAESAFPSCTARWKRESSVDNHLVSICRDRLELAKTCLVRSSHIV
;
A
#
# COMPACT_ATOMS: atom_id res chain seq x y z
N MET A 1 -7.96 -32.52 25.26
CA MET A 1 -8.83 -31.37 25.62
C MET A 1 -8.09 -30.04 25.75
N LYS A 2 -7.12 -29.83 26.66
CA LYS A 2 -6.41 -28.53 26.71
C LYS A 2 -5.63 -28.27 25.40
N ASP A 3 -4.81 -29.20 24.94
CA ASP A 3 -4.00 -28.96 23.72
C ASP A 3 -4.82 -28.73 22.43
N GLU A 4 -6.01 -29.32 22.34
CA GLU A 4 -6.89 -29.23 21.15
C GLU A 4 -7.52 -27.84 20.97
N VAL A 5 -7.82 -27.12 22.06
CA VAL A 5 -8.40 -25.76 22.02
C VAL A 5 -7.31 -24.70 21.79
N TRP A 6 -6.09 -24.97 22.26
CA TRP A 6 -4.97 -24.02 22.14
C TRP A 6 -4.40 -23.94 20.72
N ILE A 7 -4.53 -25.01 19.92
CA ILE A 7 -3.99 -25.04 18.55
C ILE A 7 -4.73 -24.05 17.63
N PRO A 8 -6.07 -24.10 17.46
CA PRO A 8 -6.81 -23.15 16.63
C PRO A 8 -6.60 -21.70 17.06
N LEU A 9 -6.60 -21.45 18.38
CA LEU A 9 -6.41 -20.13 18.96
C LEU A 9 -5.04 -19.52 18.60
N LYS A 10 -3.95 -20.29 18.79
CA LYS A 10 -2.58 -19.85 18.44
C LYS A 10 -2.41 -19.62 16.93
N GLN A 11 -3.04 -20.45 16.10
CA GLN A 11 -2.96 -20.25 14.65
C GLN A 11 -3.72 -19.00 14.19
N LEU A 12 -4.91 -18.76 14.74
CA LEU A 12 -5.70 -17.57 14.43
C LEU A 12 -4.99 -16.29 14.90
N GLU A 13 -4.39 -16.31 16.10
CA GLU A 13 -3.57 -15.22 16.60
C GLU A 13 -2.36 -14.94 15.69
N ARG A 14 -1.63 -16.00 15.29
CA ARG A 14 -0.52 -15.88 14.34
C ARG A 14 -0.95 -15.31 12.99
N PHE A 15 -2.12 -15.71 12.51
CA PHE A 15 -2.68 -15.19 11.28
C PHE A 15 -3.04 -13.71 11.39
N LEU A 16 -3.69 -13.30 12.47
CA LEU A 16 -4.06 -11.90 12.69
C LEU A 16 -2.84 -10.98 12.86
N MET A 17 -1.74 -11.46 13.46
CA MET A 17 -0.48 -10.71 13.46
C MET A 17 0.06 -10.46 12.03
N LEU A 18 -0.16 -11.39 11.10
CA LEU A 18 0.22 -11.19 9.69
C LEU A 18 -0.70 -10.20 8.98
N VAL A 19 -1.98 -10.18 9.35
CA VAL A 19 -2.94 -9.15 8.90
C VAL A 19 -2.51 -7.76 9.36
N ASP A 20 -2.11 -7.62 10.62
CA ASP A 20 -1.63 -6.33 11.13
C ASP A 20 -0.33 -5.90 10.42
N LYS A 21 0.59 -6.85 10.21
CA LYS A 21 1.82 -6.60 9.44
C LYS A 21 1.54 -6.20 7.98
N TRP A 22 0.52 -6.77 7.35
CA TRP A 22 0.06 -6.34 6.04
C TRP A 22 -0.39 -4.88 6.06
N GLN A 23 -1.11 -4.47 7.10
CA GLN A 23 -1.57 -3.09 7.27
C GLN A 23 -0.40 -2.10 7.44
N ASP A 24 0.63 -2.47 8.21
CA ASP A 24 1.82 -1.63 8.35
C ASP A 24 2.48 -1.32 7.00
N TYR A 25 2.59 -2.35 6.14
CA TYR A 25 3.10 -2.16 4.79
C TYR A 25 2.12 -1.39 3.89
N GLN A 26 0.82 -1.55 4.09
CA GLN A 26 -0.19 -0.73 3.40
C GLN A 26 0.06 0.75 3.70
N ASP A 27 0.19 1.12 4.98
CA ASP A 27 0.40 2.51 5.40
C ASP A 27 1.76 3.06 4.94
N ALA A 28 2.81 2.24 4.99
CA ALA A 28 4.12 2.60 4.46
C ALA A 28 4.07 2.83 2.93
N SER A 29 3.40 1.95 2.20
CA SER A 29 3.25 2.06 0.74
C SER A 29 2.44 3.29 0.33
N LEU A 30 1.37 3.62 1.06
CA LEU A 30 0.55 4.80 0.80
C LEU A 30 1.33 6.10 1.03
N ARG A 31 2.16 6.16 2.07
CA ARG A 31 3.07 7.30 2.29
C ARG A 31 4.05 7.47 1.14
N LEU A 32 4.65 6.38 0.67
CA LEU A 32 5.58 6.40 -0.45
C LEU A 32 4.89 6.83 -1.76
N ILE A 33 3.72 6.27 -2.07
CA ILE A 33 2.91 6.64 -3.25
C ILE A 33 2.51 8.11 -3.19
N SER A 34 2.08 8.61 -2.02
CA SER A 34 1.75 10.03 -1.85
C SER A 34 2.97 10.92 -2.09
N ALA A 35 4.15 10.52 -1.60
CA ALA A 35 5.38 11.27 -1.81
C ALA A 35 5.82 11.27 -3.29
N ILE A 36 5.64 10.15 -4.00
CA ILE A 36 5.84 10.07 -5.47
C ILE A 36 4.88 11.04 -6.18
N SER A 37 3.60 11.04 -5.80
CA SER A 37 2.59 11.96 -6.37
C SER A 37 2.99 13.42 -6.23
N ASN A 38 3.39 13.82 -5.03
CA ASN A 38 3.81 15.18 -4.73
C ASN A 38 5.06 15.58 -5.52
N LEU A 39 6.04 14.67 -5.60
CA LEU A 39 7.29 14.90 -6.32
C LEU A 39 7.05 15.00 -7.84
N ARG A 40 6.14 14.19 -8.40
CA ARG A 40 5.68 14.32 -9.79
C ARG A 40 5.03 15.68 -10.03
N ALA A 41 4.11 16.13 -9.18
CA ALA A 41 3.49 17.45 -9.33
C ALA A 41 4.52 18.60 -9.32
N GLN A 42 5.54 18.50 -8.46
CA GLN A 42 6.65 19.47 -8.43
C GLN A 42 7.51 19.41 -9.71
N GLN A 43 7.78 18.21 -10.23
CA GLN A 43 8.48 18.01 -11.50
C GLN A 43 7.71 18.61 -12.66
N THR A 44 6.39 18.39 -12.74
CA THR A 44 5.52 18.94 -13.78
C THR A 44 5.51 20.47 -13.72
N ALA A 45 5.33 21.05 -12.54
CA ALA A 45 5.39 22.50 -12.35
C ALA A 45 6.76 23.09 -12.78
N ALA A 46 7.86 22.47 -12.37
CA ALA A 46 9.21 22.87 -12.79
C ALA A 46 9.40 22.72 -14.31
N THR A 47 8.82 21.69 -14.93
CA THR A 47 8.92 21.46 -16.39
C THR A 47 8.15 22.53 -17.17
N ILE A 48 6.96 22.92 -16.70
CA ILE A 48 6.17 24.02 -17.29
C ILE A 48 6.93 25.35 -17.18
N LEU A 49 7.55 25.62 -16.03
CA LEU A 49 8.39 26.81 -15.85
C LEU A 49 9.60 26.80 -16.79
N TYR A 50 10.23 25.64 -17.00
CA TYR A 50 11.35 25.49 -17.92
C TYR A 50 10.97 25.77 -19.38
N SER A 51 9.86 25.17 -19.84
CA SER A 51 9.40 25.27 -21.22
C SER A 51 8.84 26.66 -21.54
N ASN A 52 8.25 27.36 -20.58
CA ASN A 52 7.83 28.74 -20.76
C ASN A 52 9.03 29.72 -20.82
N ARG A 53 10.17 29.39 -20.20
CA ARG A 53 11.38 30.23 -20.26
C ARG A 53 11.89 30.40 -21.69
N SER A 54 11.91 29.34 -22.49
CA SER A 54 12.33 29.41 -23.90
C SER A 54 11.36 30.23 -24.75
N ARG A 55 10.04 30.12 -24.51
CA ARG A 55 9.01 30.94 -25.16
C ARG A 55 9.13 32.42 -24.79
N ILE A 56 9.36 32.75 -23.52
CA ILE A 56 9.53 34.15 -23.07
C ILE A 56 10.81 34.76 -23.65
N LYS A 57 11.91 33.99 -23.75
CA LYS A 57 13.13 34.44 -24.42
C LYS A 57 12.89 34.70 -25.91
N GLN A 58 12.19 33.81 -26.61
CA GLN A 58 11.82 34.01 -28.01
C GLN A 58 10.94 35.25 -28.21
N TRP A 59 9.94 35.46 -27.34
CA TRP A 59 9.07 36.64 -27.38
C TRP A 59 9.84 37.95 -27.12
N ARG A 60 10.73 37.99 -26.12
CA ARG A 60 11.59 39.15 -25.85
C ARG A 60 12.51 39.46 -27.04
N ASN A 61 13.10 38.45 -27.66
CA ASN A 61 13.98 38.63 -28.81
C ASN A 61 13.22 39.07 -30.08
N SER A 62 11.95 38.70 -30.22
CA SER A 62 11.10 39.10 -31.36
C SER A 62 10.42 40.46 -31.19
N THR A 63 10.21 40.91 -29.94
CA THR A 63 9.67 42.27 -29.65
C THR A 63 10.75 43.35 -29.71
N SER A 64 12.02 42.98 -29.93
CA SER A 64 13.16 43.89 -30.12
C SER A 64 13.19 44.58 -31.50
N MET A 65 12.20 44.38 -32.37
CA MET A 65 12.18 44.93 -33.74
C MET A 65 10.95 45.78 -34.09
N SER A 66 10.19 46.31 -33.12
CA SER A 66 9.24 47.38 -33.42
C SER A 66 9.30 48.51 -32.39
N SER A 67 9.48 49.72 -32.92
CA SER A 67 9.45 51.00 -32.23
C SER A 67 8.07 51.29 -31.64
N ILE A 68 7.82 50.87 -30.38
CA ILE A 68 6.65 51.32 -29.62
C ILE A 68 7.06 51.56 -28.15
N SER A 69 6.70 52.75 -27.66
CA SER A 69 7.04 53.34 -26.35
C SER A 69 6.82 52.42 -25.13
N PRO A 70 7.65 52.50 -24.08
CA PRO A 70 7.59 51.57 -22.96
C PRO A 70 6.69 52.12 -21.84
N SER A 71 5.47 51.61 -21.71
CA SER A 71 4.69 51.79 -20.47
C SER A 71 3.92 50.54 -20.08
N VAL A 72 4.64 49.44 -19.93
CA VAL A 72 4.25 48.37 -19.01
C VAL A 72 5.53 47.98 -18.29
N THR A 73 5.62 48.26 -16.99
CA THR A 73 6.66 47.75 -16.10
C THR A 73 6.52 46.23 -16.04
N ALA A 74 6.99 45.54 -17.08
CA ALA A 74 7.29 44.13 -17.02
C ALA A 74 8.39 43.95 -15.96
N PRO A 75 8.27 42.97 -15.05
CA PRO A 75 9.26 42.76 -14.00
C PRO A 75 10.64 42.61 -14.64
N LYS A 76 11.58 43.47 -14.23
CA LYS A 76 12.86 43.72 -14.90
C LYS A 76 13.80 42.51 -14.91
N THR A 77 13.61 41.54 -14.04
CA THR A 77 14.35 40.27 -14.08
C THR A 77 13.41 39.13 -13.68
N ASN A 78 13.34 38.08 -14.51
CA ASN A 78 12.76 36.83 -14.07
C ASN A 78 13.84 36.15 -13.23
N ILE A 79 13.55 35.75 -11.99
CA ILE A 79 14.54 35.12 -11.09
C ILE A 79 15.21 33.88 -11.73
N LEU A 80 14.52 33.24 -12.70
CA LEU A 80 15.05 32.13 -13.48
C LEU A 80 16.16 32.54 -14.48
N ASP A 81 16.25 33.81 -14.84
CA ASP A 81 17.33 34.37 -15.67
C ASP A 81 18.59 34.66 -14.86
N GLU A 82 18.45 34.96 -13.56
CA GLU A 82 19.57 35.13 -12.62
C GLU A 82 20.21 33.77 -12.25
N PHE A 83 19.43 32.67 -12.30
CA PHE A 83 19.90 31.32 -11.95
C PHE A 83 19.62 30.31 -13.08
N PRO A 84 20.30 30.42 -14.22
CA PRO A 84 19.99 29.64 -15.43
C PRO A 84 20.12 28.14 -15.24
N GLU A 85 20.99 27.68 -14.35
CA GLU A 85 21.27 26.27 -14.08
C GLU A 85 20.39 25.67 -12.98
N MET A 86 19.68 26.48 -12.20
CA MET A 86 18.94 26.01 -11.02
C MET A 86 17.82 25.06 -11.41
N LEU A 87 17.07 25.41 -12.44
CA LEU A 87 15.90 24.66 -12.86
C LEU A 87 16.26 23.30 -13.53
N PRO A 88 17.25 23.21 -14.44
CA PRO A 88 17.77 21.93 -14.92
C PRO A 88 18.31 21.02 -13.81
N LYS A 89 19.10 21.57 -12.87
CA LYS A 89 19.63 20.80 -11.73
C LYS A 89 18.51 20.28 -10.83
N LEU A 90 17.46 21.09 -10.62
CA LEU A 90 16.28 20.70 -9.84
C LEU A 90 15.50 19.58 -10.53
N LEU A 91 15.26 19.69 -11.85
CA LEU A 91 14.61 18.64 -12.64
C LEU A 91 15.39 17.32 -12.59
N ALA A 92 16.72 17.36 -12.73
CA ALA A 92 17.55 16.17 -12.60
C ALA A 92 17.45 15.53 -11.21
N LYS A 93 17.42 16.34 -10.14
CA LYS A 93 17.18 15.85 -8.77
C LYS A 93 15.82 15.18 -8.62
N TYR A 94 14.77 15.76 -9.19
CA TYR A 94 13.43 15.15 -9.16
C TYR A 94 13.37 13.84 -9.91
N VAL A 95 13.97 13.75 -11.11
CA VAL A 95 14.05 12.50 -11.89
C VAL A 95 14.74 11.41 -11.08
N SER A 96 15.96 11.67 -10.60
CA SER A 96 16.73 10.68 -9.83
C SER A 96 16.01 10.25 -8.55
N LYS A 97 15.36 11.19 -7.86
CA LYS A 97 14.61 10.87 -6.65
C LYS A 97 13.35 10.04 -6.94
N LEU A 98 12.65 10.33 -8.03
CA LEU A 98 11.50 9.53 -8.49
C LEU A 98 11.94 8.12 -8.86
N GLU A 99 13.01 7.96 -9.64
CA GLU A 99 13.58 6.65 -10.00
C GLU A 99 13.90 5.81 -8.75
N PHE A 100 14.54 6.44 -7.75
CA PHE A 100 14.81 5.78 -6.48
C PHE A 100 13.52 5.33 -5.78
N MET A 101 12.50 6.17 -5.71
CA MET A 101 11.24 5.85 -5.02
C MET A 101 10.43 4.77 -5.75
N TYR A 102 10.48 4.75 -7.08
CA TYR A 102 9.90 3.67 -7.89
C TYR A 102 10.65 2.36 -7.71
N SER A 103 11.98 2.41 -7.68
CA SER A 103 12.80 1.24 -7.35
C SER A 103 12.49 0.72 -5.95
N ASP A 104 12.29 1.60 -4.97
CA ASP A 104 11.94 1.24 -3.59
C ASP A 104 10.57 0.56 -3.49
N LEU A 105 9.57 0.99 -4.28
CA LEU A 105 8.30 0.27 -4.40
C LEU A 105 8.49 -1.18 -4.88
N GLN A 106 9.34 -1.37 -5.90
CA GLN A 106 9.59 -2.67 -6.52
C GLN A 106 10.45 -3.60 -5.66
N THR A 107 11.51 -3.06 -5.04
CA THR A 107 12.58 -3.84 -4.43
C THR A 107 12.46 -3.97 -2.91
N ARG A 108 11.72 -3.07 -2.26
CA ARG A 108 11.47 -3.12 -0.81
C ARG A 108 10.02 -3.42 -0.49
N ILE A 109 9.06 -2.63 -1.01
CA ILE A 109 7.66 -2.75 -0.58
C ILE A 109 7.00 -4.05 -1.09
N MET A 110 7.16 -4.41 -2.36
CA MET A 110 6.54 -5.63 -2.90
C MET A 110 7.06 -6.93 -2.31
N PRO A 111 8.37 -7.13 -2.13
CA PRO A 111 8.89 -8.33 -1.49
C PRO A 111 8.35 -8.53 -0.07
N GLU A 112 8.09 -7.44 0.65
CA GLU A 112 7.49 -7.50 1.98
C GLU A 112 6.03 -7.99 1.94
N PHE A 113 5.20 -7.47 1.04
CA PHE A 113 3.84 -8.01 0.84
C PHE A 113 3.86 -9.50 0.43
N ALA A 114 4.75 -9.87 -0.50
CA ALA A 114 4.91 -11.26 -0.93
C ALA A 114 5.34 -12.17 0.23
N SER A 115 6.24 -11.69 1.09
CA SER A 115 6.69 -12.39 2.31
C SER A 115 5.55 -12.62 3.31
N VAL A 116 4.69 -11.62 3.51
CA VAL A 116 3.49 -11.75 4.36
C VAL A 116 2.54 -12.80 3.80
N VAL A 117 2.19 -12.75 2.51
CA VAL A 117 1.29 -13.74 1.87
C VAL A 117 1.90 -15.15 1.93
N LYS A 118 3.22 -15.29 1.71
CA LYS A 118 3.92 -16.57 1.87
C LYS A 118 3.77 -17.11 3.30
N SER A 119 3.86 -16.24 4.29
CA SER A 119 3.68 -16.59 5.71
C SER A 119 2.22 -16.97 6.00
N MET A 120 1.25 -16.24 5.45
CA MET A 120 -0.18 -16.56 5.55
C MET A 120 -0.47 -17.94 4.99
N LYS A 121 0.04 -18.27 3.79
CA LYS A 121 -0.07 -19.60 3.19
C LYS A 121 0.55 -20.71 4.04
N ALA A 122 1.67 -20.44 4.71
CA ALA A 122 2.28 -21.40 5.63
C ALA A 122 1.37 -21.65 6.85
N VAL A 123 0.80 -20.59 7.43
CA VAL A 123 -0.19 -20.71 8.52
C VAL A 123 -1.43 -21.47 8.06
N THR A 124 -1.99 -21.16 6.88
CA THR A 124 -3.13 -21.88 6.31
C THR A 124 -2.85 -23.38 6.21
N ARG A 125 -1.68 -23.76 5.67
CA ARG A 125 -1.27 -25.17 5.58
C ARG A 125 -1.14 -25.81 6.95
N ASP A 126 -0.55 -25.11 7.91
CA ASP A 126 -0.40 -25.59 9.29
C ASP A 126 -1.76 -25.80 9.96
N VAL A 127 -2.73 -24.91 9.73
CA VAL A 127 -4.09 -25.02 10.29
C VAL A 127 -4.82 -26.21 9.69
N ILE A 128 -4.82 -26.33 8.36
CA ILE A 128 -5.49 -27.43 7.64
C ILE A 128 -4.91 -28.79 8.08
N ASN A 129 -3.58 -28.92 8.12
CA ASN A 129 -2.93 -30.18 8.52
C ASN A 129 -3.22 -30.58 9.98
N LYS A 130 -3.50 -29.61 10.85
CA LYS A 130 -3.83 -29.83 12.26
C LYS A 130 -5.32 -29.93 12.53
N THR A 131 -6.16 -29.72 11.52
CA THR A 131 -7.61 -29.84 11.64
C THR A 131 -7.99 -31.32 11.50
N PRO A 132 -8.63 -31.93 12.52
CA PRO A 132 -9.01 -33.34 12.45
C PRO A 132 -10.05 -33.58 11.34
N LEU A 133 -9.79 -34.55 10.46
CA LEU A 133 -10.62 -34.90 9.30
C LEU A 133 -11.95 -35.60 9.65
N VAL A 134 -12.24 -35.84 10.93
CA VAL A 134 -13.31 -36.73 11.35
C VAL A 134 -14.58 -35.93 11.63
N THR A 135 -15.65 -36.27 10.90
CA THR A 135 -17.07 -35.88 11.04
C THR A 135 -17.72 -36.15 12.41
N ASN A 136 -16.92 -36.43 13.44
CA ASN A 136 -17.34 -36.66 14.83
C ASN A 136 -17.27 -35.40 15.69
N GLU A 137 -17.32 -34.20 15.11
CA GLU A 137 -17.72 -33.03 15.90
C GLU A 137 -19.17 -33.26 16.35
N LYS A 138 -19.34 -33.84 17.54
CA LYS A 138 -20.54 -33.59 18.33
C LYS A 138 -20.64 -32.08 18.44
N VAL A 139 -21.51 -31.49 17.64
CA VAL A 139 -21.83 -30.07 17.55
C VAL A 139 -22.36 -29.63 18.90
N HIS A 140 -21.47 -29.39 19.84
CA HIS A 140 -21.73 -28.64 21.06
C HIS A 140 -20.81 -27.43 20.94
N SER A 141 -21.24 -26.49 20.11
CA SER A 141 -20.69 -25.14 20.05
C SER A 141 -20.94 -24.49 21.41
N THR A 142 -20.04 -24.76 22.34
CA THR A 142 -20.03 -24.08 23.63
C THR A 142 -19.57 -22.65 23.34
N VAL A 143 -20.32 -21.66 23.83
CA VAL A 143 -19.99 -20.24 23.66
C VAL A 143 -18.52 -20.00 24.04
N GLY A 144 -17.71 -19.52 23.09
CA GLY A 144 -16.28 -19.23 23.29
C GLY A 144 -15.29 -20.31 22.83
N MET A 145 -15.74 -21.46 22.33
CA MET A 145 -14.85 -22.46 21.70
C MET A 145 -14.66 -22.15 20.21
N LEU A 146 -13.41 -22.02 19.77
CA LEU A 146 -13.04 -21.93 18.35
C LEU A 146 -13.00 -23.33 17.74
N LEU A 147 -13.87 -23.60 16.76
CA LEU A 147 -13.86 -24.87 16.06
C LEU A 147 -12.66 -24.93 15.08
N PRO A 148 -11.84 -25.99 15.09
CA PRO A 148 -10.69 -26.11 14.18
C PRO A 148 -11.07 -25.93 12.71
N LEU A 149 -12.20 -26.52 12.27
CA LEU A 149 -12.67 -26.43 10.89
C LEU A 149 -13.09 -25.00 10.50
N GLU A 150 -13.73 -24.29 11.42
CA GLU A 150 -14.15 -22.90 11.23
C GLU A 150 -12.93 -21.98 11.09
N VAL A 151 -11.93 -22.13 11.98
CA VAL A 151 -10.67 -21.38 11.90
C VAL A 151 -9.91 -21.69 10.61
N ALA A 152 -9.86 -22.96 10.20
CA ALA A 152 -9.25 -23.36 8.92
C ALA A 152 -9.92 -22.67 7.73
N SER A 153 -11.26 -22.65 7.71
CA SER A 153 -12.03 -22.01 6.65
C SER A 153 -11.80 -20.50 6.59
N TRP A 154 -11.79 -19.81 7.74
CA TRP A 154 -11.54 -18.36 7.78
C TRP A 154 -10.13 -18.02 7.33
N VAL A 155 -9.12 -18.74 7.83
CA VAL A 155 -7.72 -18.51 7.49
C VAL A 155 -7.46 -18.79 6.00
N ASP A 156 -8.05 -19.85 5.44
CA ASP A 156 -7.92 -20.15 4.01
C ASP A 156 -8.57 -19.06 3.14
N GLY A 157 -9.82 -18.69 3.46
CA GLY A 157 -10.55 -17.64 2.74
C GLY A 157 -9.82 -16.29 2.75
N LEU A 158 -9.36 -15.85 3.93
CA LEU A 158 -8.61 -14.60 4.05
C LEU A 158 -7.25 -14.66 3.34
N THR A 159 -6.52 -15.79 3.41
CA THR A 159 -5.26 -15.96 2.65
C THR A 159 -5.47 -15.80 1.15
N MET A 160 -6.54 -16.39 0.59
CA MET A 160 -6.85 -16.24 -0.84
C MET A 160 -7.14 -14.77 -1.22
N MET A 161 -7.81 -14.04 -0.33
CA MET A 161 -8.11 -12.62 -0.52
C MET A 161 -6.84 -11.75 -0.52
N TYR A 162 -5.93 -11.96 0.44
CA TYR A 162 -4.64 -11.26 0.48
C TYR A 162 -3.73 -11.62 -0.69
N GLU A 163 -3.76 -12.86 -1.17
CA GLU A 163 -3.06 -13.25 -2.39
C GLU A 163 -3.62 -12.52 -3.62
N ARG A 164 -4.95 -12.41 -3.74
CA ARG A 164 -5.57 -11.67 -4.83
C ARG A 164 -5.18 -10.19 -4.79
N GLU A 165 -5.20 -9.59 -3.61
CA GLU A 165 -4.81 -8.21 -3.40
C GLU A 165 -3.32 -7.97 -3.74
N LEU A 166 -2.42 -8.89 -3.38
CA LEU A 166 -1.02 -8.87 -3.80
C LEU A 166 -0.89 -8.82 -5.33
N ARG A 167 -1.60 -9.71 -6.05
CA ARG A 167 -1.57 -9.74 -7.52
C ARG A 167 -2.07 -8.43 -8.11
N VAL A 168 -3.10 -7.82 -7.54
CA VAL A 168 -3.56 -6.49 -7.97
C VAL A 168 -2.42 -5.47 -7.83
N ARG A 169 -1.70 -5.46 -6.71
CA ARG A 169 -0.59 -4.52 -6.49
C ARG A 169 0.58 -4.74 -7.46
N GLU A 170 0.90 -6.00 -7.77
CA GLU A 170 1.88 -6.35 -8.80
C GLU A 170 1.51 -5.73 -10.17
N THR A 171 0.22 -5.71 -10.52
CA THR A 171 -0.24 -5.08 -11.78
C THR A 171 -0.25 -3.56 -11.74
N LEU A 172 -0.37 -2.94 -10.56
CA LEU A 172 -0.42 -1.48 -10.42
C LEU A 172 0.95 -0.83 -10.53
N ILE A 173 2.03 -1.51 -10.13
CA ILE A 173 3.37 -0.94 -10.13
C ILE A 173 3.85 -0.53 -11.54
N PRO A 174 3.77 -1.40 -12.57
CA PRO A 174 4.16 -1.00 -13.92
C PRO A 174 3.38 0.23 -14.42
N LEU A 175 2.11 0.38 -14.02
CA LEU A 175 1.26 1.52 -14.37
C LEU A 175 1.67 2.80 -13.64
N LEU A 176 2.18 2.70 -12.42
CA LEU A 176 2.71 3.85 -11.66
C LEU A 176 4.07 4.33 -12.20
N VAL A 177 4.85 3.42 -12.78
CA VAL A 177 6.21 3.68 -13.31
C VAL A 177 6.19 4.20 -14.75
N SER A 178 5.17 3.86 -15.54
CA SER A 178 5.11 4.25 -16.96
C SER A 178 5.02 5.77 -17.18
N ASN A 179 5.48 6.26 -18.34
CA ASN A 179 5.48 7.71 -18.64
C ASN A 179 4.07 8.31 -18.84
N ASP A 180 3.05 7.49 -19.08
CA ASP A 180 1.63 7.91 -19.10
C ASP A 180 1.02 8.05 -17.69
N ALA A 181 1.85 7.85 -16.64
CA ALA A 181 1.42 7.82 -15.26
C ALA A 181 0.71 9.09 -14.80
N GLU A 182 0.89 10.29 -15.38
CA GLU A 182 0.17 11.49 -14.91
C GLU A 182 -1.35 11.30 -14.90
N SER A 183 -1.90 10.65 -15.93
CA SER A 183 -3.33 10.36 -16.02
C SER A 183 -3.73 9.12 -15.19
N ALA A 184 -2.83 8.15 -15.06
CA ALA A 184 -3.08 6.88 -14.38
C ALA A 184 -2.79 6.92 -12.87
N PHE A 185 -2.06 7.93 -12.38
CA PHE A 185 -1.63 8.00 -10.98
C PHE A 185 -2.81 8.12 -10.01
N PRO A 186 -3.83 8.98 -10.24
CA PRO A 186 -4.97 9.07 -9.35
C PRO A 186 -5.77 7.77 -9.31
N SER A 187 -5.96 7.11 -10.46
CA SER A 187 -6.71 5.84 -10.54
C SER A 187 -5.94 4.69 -9.90
N CYS A 188 -4.63 4.59 -10.13
CA CYS A 188 -3.77 3.59 -9.49
C CYS A 188 -3.70 3.80 -7.98
N THR A 189 -3.56 5.04 -7.52
CA THR A 189 -3.56 5.38 -6.09
C THR A 189 -4.91 5.05 -5.44
N ALA A 190 -6.03 5.38 -6.10
CA ALA A 190 -7.35 5.05 -5.61
C ALA A 190 -7.56 3.52 -5.54
N ARG A 191 -7.07 2.77 -6.52
CA ARG A 191 -7.10 1.30 -6.51
C ARG A 191 -6.19 0.72 -5.43
N TRP A 192 -5.00 1.28 -5.22
CA TRP A 192 -4.06 0.85 -4.17
C TRP A 192 -4.62 1.07 -2.76
N LYS A 193 -5.39 2.16 -2.57
CA LYS A 193 -6.08 2.45 -1.30
C LYS A 193 -7.26 1.53 -1.03
N ARG A 194 -7.91 1.00 -2.06
CA ARG A 194 -9.07 0.12 -1.89
C ARG A 194 -8.59 -1.28 -1.55
N GLU A 195 -8.87 -1.73 -0.33
CA GLU A 195 -8.80 -3.14 0.10
C GLU A 195 -9.93 -3.97 -0.53
N SER A 196 -10.26 -3.71 -1.80
CA SER A 196 -11.49 -4.19 -2.44
C SER A 196 -11.65 -5.72 -2.46
N SER A 197 -10.57 -6.44 -2.18
CA SER A 197 -10.54 -7.90 -2.18
C SER A 197 -10.55 -8.53 -0.79
N VAL A 198 -10.39 -7.77 0.31
CA VAL A 198 -10.27 -8.32 1.67
C VAL A 198 -11.58 -8.16 2.44
N ASP A 199 -12.06 -9.24 3.05
CA ASP A 199 -13.25 -9.24 3.87
C ASP A 199 -12.94 -8.70 5.28
N ASN A 200 -12.99 -7.37 5.42
CA ASN A 200 -12.78 -6.70 6.70
C ASN A 200 -13.83 -7.07 7.75
N HIS A 201 -15.03 -7.50 7.34
CA HIS A 201 -16.03 -7.99 8.27
C HIS A 201 -15.61 -9.33 8.86
N LEU A 202 -15.11 -10.25 8.03
CA LEU A 202 -14.56 -11.52 8.49
C LEU A 202 -13.31 -11.35 9.37
N VAL A 203 -12.42 -10.39 9.05
CA VAL A 203 -11.30 -10.03 9.92
C VAL A 203 -11.79 -9.56 11.29
N SER A 204 -12.84 -8.74 11.35
CA SER A 204 -13.45 -8.31 12.61
C SER A 204 -14.00 -9.49 13.39
N ILE A 205 -14.75 -10.39 12.74
CA ILE A 205 -15.27 -11.61 13.37
C ILE A 205 -14.13 -12.45 13.97
N CYS A 206 -13.04 -12.63 13.22
CA CYS A 206 -11.88 -13.38 13.67
C CYS A 206 -11.25 -12.75 14.92
N ARG A 207 -11.12 -11.41 14.96
CA ARG A 207 -10.61 -10.68 16.13
C ARG A 207 -11.54 -10.84 17.34
N ASP A 208 -12.84 -10.64 17.16
CA ASP A 208 -13.84 -10.75 18.23
C ASP A 208 -13.88 -12.16 18.80
N ARG A 209 -13.85 -13.18 17.92
CA ARG A 209 -13.85 -14.59 18.32
C ARG A 209 -12.57 -14.99 19.04
N LEU A 210 -11.41 -14.47 18.61
CA LEU A 210 -10.16 -14.67 19.31
C LEU A 210 -10.21 -14.09 20.74
N GLU A 211 -10.74 -12.86 20.88
CA GLU A 211 -10.83 -12.19 22.18
C GLU A 211 -11.81 -12.88 23.14
N LEU A 212 -12.96 -13.32 22.62
CA LEU A 212 -13.92 -14.12 23.38
C LEU A 212 -13.29 -15.43 23.85
N ALA A 213 -12.56 -16.14 22.98
CA ALA A 213 -11.91 -17.39 23.33
C ALA A 213 -10.80 -17.20 24.38
N LYS A 214 -9.99 -16.13 24.26
CA LYS A 214 -9.00 -15.74 25.28
C LYS A 214 -9.65 -15.46 26.63
N THR A 215 -10.74 -14.69 26.66
CA THR A 215 -11.47 -14.35 27.88
C THR A 215 -12.07 -15.58 28.56
N CYS A 216 -12.66 -16.49 27.78
CA CYS A 216 -13.22 -17.74 28.28
C CYS A 216 -12.13 -18.66 28.88
N LEU A 217 -10.95 -18.73 28.26
CA LEU A 217 -9.82 -19.49 28.78
C LEU A 217 -9.33 -18.93 30.12
N VAL A 218 -9.18 -17.61 30.24
CA VAL A 218 -8.75 -16.94 31.48
C VAL A 218 -9.73 -17.17 32.63
N ARG A 219 -11.05 -17.04 32.37
CA ARG A 219 -12.08 -17.29 33.38
C ARG A 219 -12.11 -18.76 33.83
N SER A 220 -11.87 -19.69 32.92
CA SER A 220 -11.84 -21.13 33.25
C SER A 220 -10.64 -21.50 34.13
N SER A 221 -9.52 -20.77 34.04
CA SER A 221 -8.35 -20.95 34.92
C SER A 221 -8.51 -20.37 36.34
N HIS A 222 -9.52 -19.54 36.60
CA HIS A 222 -9.79 -18.96 37.93
C HIS A 222 -10.84 -19.72 38.76
N ILE A 223 -11.42 -20.80 38.20
CA ILE A 223 -12.44 -21.63 38.87
C ILE A 223 -11.83 -22.94 39.42
N VAL A 224 -10.49 -23.06 39.46
CA VAL A 224 -9.77 -24.17 40.10
C VAL A 224 -9.09 -23.72 41.37
#